data_AF-A0A434BWR9-F1
#
_entry.id   AF-A0A434BWR9-F1
#
_cell.length_a   1.000
_cell.length_b   1.000
_cell.length_c   1.000
_cell.angle_alpha   90.00
_cell.angle_beta   90.00
_cell.angle_gamma   90.00
#
_symmetry.space_group_name_H-M   'P 1'
#
loop_
_entity.id
_entity.type
_entity.pdbx_description
1 polymer ?
#
loop_
_entity_poly.entity_id
_entity_poly.type
_entity_poly.pdbx_seq_one_letter_code
_entity_poly.pdbx_strand_id
1 'polypeptide(L)'
;ARPSAPRIFDFSGLQARSVEIVLRQAGKQPADIEGICDGTLAIRAGGGSRTIAMGTAFRFRLSGEDDTVSLFPSDGLNRCTARIRSSLAPAGAPLTIRREEAADPALAAFDSRYERCTTPNPTGLDALSRAFYASRWLSQTCALPIGKPRLLRKSRDGFNAKVEALMGAPLSDSAIDKGDPELPLDFSKAPRLKLIYLSSLEFKADFSGRIIERLIRHHAALGTKVRILVTDVLERDKDDAMLHRLAAEFPNVELQEYRWRADRGAPIDEQISQLHKVHHVKMLATLADDPRRSR
;
A
#
# COMPACT_ATOMS: atom_id res chain seq x y z
N ALA A 1 14.41 -11.90 -4.32
CA ALA A 1 13.17 -12.69 -4.50
C ALA A 1 13.51 -14.10 -5.01
N ARG A 2 12.93 -15.18 -4.44
CA ARG A 2 13.04 -16.52 -5.04
C ARG A 2 12.39 -16.50 -6.44
N PRO A 3 13.13 -16.77 -7.54
CA PRO A 3 12.65 -16.46 -8.89
C PRO A 3 11.55 -17.37 -9.44
N SER A 4 11.23 -18.47 -8.76
CA SER A 4 10.40 -19.55 -9.31
C SER A 4 8.93 -19.57 -8.87
N ALA A 5 8.56 -18.83 -7.82
CA ALA A 5 7.18 -18.81 -7.34
C ALA A 5 6.31 -17.87 -8.20
N PRO A 6 5.07 -18.26 -8.56
CA PRO A 6 4.11 -17.37 -9.21
C PRO A 6 3.93 -16.07 -8.45
N ARG A 7 4.05 -14.95 -9.17
CA ARG A 7 3.91 -13.59 -8.65
C ARG A 7 2.54 -13.07 -9.05
N ILE A 8 1.78 -12.55 -8.08
CA ILE A 8 0.44 -12.02 -8.33
C ILE A 8 0.38 -10.61 -7.75
N PHE A 9 0.15 -9.64 -8.62
CA PHE A 9 -0.13 -8.25 -8.26
C PHE A 9 -1.60 -7.97 -8.53
N ASP A 10 -2.34 -7.61 -7.48
CA ASP A 10 -3.73 -7.19 -7.63
C ASP A 10 -3.79 -5.66 -7.59
N PHE A 11 -4.57 -5.05 -8.49
CA PHE A 11 -4.82 -3.61 -8.53
C PHE A 11 -6.32 -3.33 -8.40
N SER A 12 -6.69 -2.27 -7.71
CA SER A 12 -8.08 -1.79 -7.72
C SER A 12 -8.30 -0.78 -8.84
N GLY A 13 -9.47 -0.81 -9.47
CA GLY A 13 -9.93 0.30 -10.31
C GLY A 13 -11.19 0.97 -9.80
N LEU A 14 -11.62 0.70 -8.57
CA LEU A 14 -12.77 1.35 -7.97
C LEU A 14 -12.48 2.83 -7.71
N GLN A 15 -13.42 3.68 -8.11
CA GLN A 15 -13.41 5.14 -7.85
C GLN A 15 -12.20 5.90 -8.43
N ALA A 16 -11.37 5.27 -9.24
CA ALA A 16 -10.25 5.91 -9.91
C ALA A 16 -10.67 6.50 -11.25
N ARG A 17 -10.31 7.76 -11.52
CA ARG A 17 -10.40 8.32 -12.88
C ARG A 17 -9.47 7.57 -13.85
N SER A 18 -8.34 7.08 -13.33
CA SER A 18 -7.35 6.28 -14.03
C SER A 18 -6.51 5.53 -13.01
N VAL A 19 -6.10 4.31 -13.35
CA VAL A 19 -5.14 3.53 -12.56
C VAL A 19 -3.79 3.57 -13.27
N GLU A 20 -2.73 3.81 -12.51
CA GLU A 20 -1.34 3.69 -12.98
C GLU A 20 -0.63 2.65 -12.11
N ILE A 21 -0.13 1.60 -12.75
CA ILE A 21 0.73 0.60 -12.11
C ILE A 21 2.15 0.88 -12.57
N VAL A 22 2.98 1.37 -11.65
CA VAL A 22 4.40 1.65 -11.93
C VAL A 22 5.22 0.39 -11.63
N LEU A 23 5.81 -0.18 -12.68
CA LEU A 23 6.80 -1.24 -12.54
C LEU A 23 8.18 -0.61 -12.45
N ARG A 24 8.82 -0.74 -11.30
CA ARG A 24 10.21 -0.27 -11.05
C ARG A 24 11.15 -1.46 -10.95
N GLN A 25 12.32 -1.34 -11.56
CA GLN A 25 13.39 -2.31 -11.40
C GLN A 25 14.22 -2.00 -10.14
N ALA A 26 14.19 -2.92 -9.17
CA ALA A 26 14.96 -2.80 -7.93
C ALA A 26 16.40 -3.35 -8.06
N GLY A 27 16.71 -4.08 -9.12
CA GLY A 27 18.02 -4.71 -9.32
C GLY A 27 18.81 -4.12 -10.49
N LYS A 28 20.13 -4.19 -10.45
CA LYS A 28 21.01 -3.68 -11.52
C LYS A 28 20.92 -4.45 -12.85
N GLN A 29 20.42 -5.68 -12.81
CA GLN A 29 20.34 -6.53 -13.99
C GLN A 29 19.08 -6.19 -14.80
N PRO A 30 19.16 -6.15 -16.13
CA PRO A 30 17.98 -5.89 -16.95
C PRO A 30 16.96 -7.02 -16.82
N ALA A 31 15.69 -6.67 -16.97
CA ALA A 31 14.57 -7.60 -17.00
C ALA A 31 13.68 -7.32 -18.21
N ASP A 32 13.39 -8.36 -18.99
CA ASP A 32 12.42 -8.34 -20.08
C ASP A 32 11.08 -8.85 -19.54
N ILE A 33 10.01 -8.09 -19.76
CA ILE A 33 8.65 -8.47 -19.38
C ILE A 33 7.82 -8.58 -20.65
N GLU A 34 7.21 -9.75 -20.85
CA GLU A 34 6.32 -10.04 -21.97
C GLU A 34 5.02 -10.68 -21.45
N GLY A 35 3.89 -10.38 -22.09
CA GLY A 35 2.61 -10.91 -21.63
C GLY A 35 1.44 -10.56 -22.54
N ILE A 36 0.26 -10.99 -22.13
CA ILE A 36 -1.02 -10.75 -22.80
C ILE A 36 -2.06 -10.38 -21.74
N CYS A 37 -2.97 -9.47 -22.09
CA CYS A 37 -4.08 -9.06 -21.24
C CYS A 37 -5.45 -9.38 -21.87
N ASP A 38 -6.46 -9.60 -21.03
CA ASP A 38 -7.86 -9.78 -21.42
C ASP A 38 -8.62 -8.46 -21.61
N GLY A 39 -7.92 -7.33 -21.55
CA GLY A 39 -8.44 -6.01 -21.87
C GLY A 39 -7.34 -5.09 -22.41
N THR A 40 -7.73 -3.87 -22.75
CA THR A 40 -6.81 -2.87 -23.30
C THR A 40 -5.82 -2.38 -22.24
N LEU A 41 -4.55 -2.28 -22.62
CA LEU A 41 -3.47 -1.81 -21.74
C LEU A 41 -2.66 -0.72 -22.44
N ALA A 42 -2.59 0.48 -21.87
CA ALA A 42 -1.62 1.47 -22.32
C ALA A 42 -0.31 1.34 -21.54
N ILE A 43 0.82 1.45 -22.25
CA ILE A 43 2.17 1.33 -21.70
C ILE A 43 2.92 2.62 -22.01
N ARG A 44 3.47 3.26 -20.97
CA ARG A 44 4.37 4.40 -21.10
C ARG A 44 5.77 4.02 -20.65
N ALA A 45 6.75 4.23 -21.52
CA ALA A 45 8.15 3.90 -21.29
C ALA A 45 9.04 4.78 -22.17
N GLY A 46 10.17 5.26 -21.65
CA GLY A 46 11.18 6.01 -22.44
C GLY A 46 10.62 7.24 -23.17
N GLY A 47 9.63 7.94 -22.58
CA GLY A 47 8.96 9.09 -23.20
C GLY A 47 7.90 8.77 -24.26
N GLY A 48 7.76 7.50 -24.66
CA GLY A 48 6.72 7.03 -25.57
C GLY A 48 5.50 6.49 -24.84
N SER A 49 4.37 6.46 -25.56
CA SER A 49 3.13 5.81 -25.11
C SER A 49 2.59 4.94 -26.24
N ARG A 50 2.14 3.74 -25.92
CA ARG A 50 1.45 2.85 -26.86
C ARG A 50 0.28 2.15 -26.19
N THR A 51 -0.76 1.87 -26.96
CA THR A 51 -1.93 1.13 -26.49
C THR A 51 -1.93 -0.26 -27.08
N ILE A 52 -2.06 -1.26 -26.23
CA ILE A 52 -2.10 -2.68 -26.58
C ILE A 52 -3.56 -3.12 -26.52
N ALA A 53 -4.07 -3.63 -27.64
CA ALA A 53 -5.43 -4.17 -27.70
C ALA A 53 -5.53 -5.49 -26.94
N MET A 54 -6.74 -5.83 -26.50
CA MET A 54 -7.06 -7.13 -25.88
C MET A 54 -6.48 -8.30 -26.68
N GLY A 55 -5.90 -9.29 -26.00
CA GLY A 55 -5.32 -10.49 -26.62
C GLY A 55 -4.00 -10.27 -27.38
N THR A 56 -3.58 -9.02 -27.58
CA THR A 56 -2.31 -8.69 -28.22
C THR A 56 -1.17 -8.83 -27.23
N ALA A 57 -0.06 -9.44 -27.65
CA ALA A 57 1.13 -9.53 -26.83
C ALA A 57 1.80 -8.15 -26.65
N PHE A 58 2.24 -7.88 -25.42
CA PHE A 58 3.10 -6.75 -25.11
C PHE A 58 4.49 -7.23 -24.67
N ARG A 59 5.49 -6.37 -24.88
CA ARG A 59 6.84 -6.59 -24.35
C ARG A 59 7.55 -5.28 -24.08
N PHE A 60 8.18 -5.14 -22.93
CA PHE A 60 9.09 -4.04 -22.62
C PHE A 60 10.28 -4.54 -21.82
N ARG A 61 11.31 -3.71 -21.71
CA ARG A 61 12.54 -4.01 -20.99
C ARG A 61 12.76 -2.94 -19.94
N LEU A 62 13.11 -3.38 -18.73
CA LEU A 62 13.67 -2.55 -17.68
C LEU A 62 15.19 -2.72 -17.73
N SER A 63 15.90 -1.63 -17.90
CA SER A 63 17.31 -1.60 -18.30
C SER A 63 18.28 -1.70 -17.12
N GLY A 64 17.84 -1.32 -15.92
CA GLY A 64 18.66 -1.33 -14.72
C GLY A 64 17.91 -0.74 -13.52
N GLU A 65 18.66 -0.52 -12.43
CA GLU A 65 18.15 0.07 -11.18
C GLU A 65 17.41 1.38 -11.46
N ASP A 66 16.24 1.54 -10.86
CA ASP A 66 15.32 2.68 -10.98
C ASP A 66 14.70 2.92 -12.37
N ASP A 67 14.96 2.05 -13.36
CA ASP A 67 14.20 2.10 -14.61
C ASP A 67 12.73 1.77 -14.33
N THR A 68 11.82 2.49 -15.00
CA THR A 68 10.39 2.42 -14.75
C THR A 68 9.58 2.29 -16.04
N VAL A 69 8.49 1.53 -15.94
CA VAL A 69 7.46 1.46 -16.96
C VAL A 69 6.10 1.62 -16.29
N SER A 70 5.29 2.53 -16.80
CA SER A 70 3.94 2.75 -16.30
C SER A 70 2.92 2.00 -17.16
N LEU A 71 2.08 1.23 -16.49
CA LEU A 71 0.97 0.50 -17.08
C LEU A 71 -0.35 1.19 -16.71
N PHE A 72 -1.19 1.46 -17.70
CA PHE A 72 -2.49 2.09 -17.55
C PHE A 72 -3.57 1.10 -18.03
N PRO A 73 -4.05 0.21 -17.14
CA PRO A 73 -5.12 -0.72 -17.50
C PRO A 73 -6.43 0.04 -17.76
N SER A 74 -7.21 -0.39 -18.76
CA SER A 74 -8.56 0.13 -18.96
C SER A 74 -9.56 -0.47 -17.97
N ASP A 75 -10.74 0.12 -17.86
CA ASP A 75 -11.83 -0.35 -17.00
C ASP A 75 -12.21 -1.82 -17.25
N GLY A 76 -12.11 -2.26 -18.51
CA GLY A 76 -12.43 -3.65 -18.91
C GLY A 76 -11.30 -4.67 -18.70
N LEU A 77 -10.08 -4.25 -18.34
CA LEU A 77 -8.96 -5.16 -18.10
C LEU A 77 -9.12 -5.84 -16.75
N ASN A 78 -9.20 -7.18 -16.73
CA ASN A 78 -9.31 -7.98 -15.50
C ASN A 78 -8.04 -8.75 -15.19
N ARG A 79 -7.26 -9.12 -16.20
CA ARG A 79 -6.09 -9.96 -16.04
C ARG A 79 -5.06 -9.76 -17.14
N CYS A 80 -3.80 -9.61 -16.75
CA CYS A 80 -2.65 -9.87 -17.59
C CYS A 80 -1.87 -11.08 -17.08
N THR A 81 -1.46 -11.95 -18.00
CA THR A 81 -0.50 -13.02 -17.72
C THR A 81 0.82 -12.67 -18.40
N ALA A 82 1.89 -12.57 -17.63
CA ALA A 82 3.20 -12.15 -18.07
C ALA A 82 4.31 -13.08 -17.58
N ARG A 83 5.47 -12.98 -18.21
CA ARG A 83 6.71 -13.63 -17.81
C ARG A 83 7.81 -12.57 -17.70
N ILE A 84 8.55 -12.64 -16.60
CA ILE A 84 9.72 -11.79 -16.33
C ILE A 84 10.97 -12.63 -16.60
N ARG A 85 11.74 -12.28 -17.63
CA ARG A 85 13.01 -12.93 -17.96
C ARG A 85 14.17 -12.04 -17.52
N SER A 86 15.15 -12.62 -16.87
CA SER A 86 16.40 -11.96 -16.48
C SER A 86 17.55 -12.95 -16.44
N SER A 87 18.77 -12.49 -16.22
CA SER A 87 19.93 -13.36 -16.00
C SER A 87 19.75 -14.31 -14.81
N LEU A 88 18.96 -13.92 -13.81
CA LEU A 88 18.63 -14.73 -12.63
C LEU A 88 17.46 -15.71 -12.85
N ALA A 89 16.64 -15.47 -13.88
CA ALA A 89 15.51 -16.32 -14.24
C ALA A 89 15.41 -16.48 -15.77
N PRO A 90 16.34 -17.21 -16.42
CA PRO A 90 16.37 -17.31 -17.88
C PRO A 90 15.11 -17.95 -18.47
N ALA A 91 14.51 -18.92 -17.75
CA ALA A 91 13.27 -19.60 -18.13
C ALA A 91 12.01 -18.72 -17.97
N GLY A 92 12.13 -17.57 -17.32
CA GLY A 92 11.03 -16.65 -17.03
C GLY A 92 10.29 -16.98 -15.73
N ALA A 93 10.15 -15.98 -14.87
CA ALA A 93 9.29 -16.03 -13.69
C ALA A 93 7.85 -15.60 -14.05
N PRO A 94 6.82 -16.37 -13.69
CA PRO A 94 5.44 -16.00 -14.00
C PRO A 94 4.96 -14.82 -13.14
N LEU A 95 4.36 -13.82 -13.78
CA LEU A 95 3.68 -12.67 -13.17
C LEU A 95 2.23 -12.64 -13.66
N THR A 96 1.29 -12.52 -12.74
CA THR A 96 -0.11 -12.24 -13.04
C THR A 96 -0.46 -10.88 -12.46
N ILE A 97 -0.99 -9.99 -13.29
CA ILE A 97 -1.58 -8.72 -12.85
C ILE A 97 -3.10 -8.92 -12.92
N ARG A 98 -3.83 -8.68 -11.84
CA ARG A 98 -5.28 -8.90 -11.81
C ARG A 98 -6.01 -7.72 -11.23
N ARG A 99 -7.22 -7.50 -11.73
CA ARG A 99 -8.17 -6.60 -11.14
C ARG A 99 -8.69 -7.20 -9.84
N GLU A 100 -8.55 -6.47 -8.74
CA GLU A 100 -8.95 -6.92 -7.41
C GLU A 100 -10.46 -7.19 -7.34
N GLU A 101 -11.26 -6.37 -8.02
CA GLU A 101 -12.72 -6.54 -8.06
C GLU A 101 -13.15 -7.89 -8.65
N ALA A 102 -12.33 -8.50 -9.50
CA ALA A 102 -12.57 -9.83 -10.06
C ALA A 102 -11.93 -10.95 -9.22
N ALA A 103 -10.77 -10.68 -8.62
CA ALA A 103 -9.99 -11.67 -7.88
C ALA A 103 -10.45 -11.87 -6.42
N ASP A 104 -10.85 -10.79 -5.75
CA ASP A 104 -11.37 -10.77 -4.39
C ASP A 104 -12.47 -9.69 -4.25
N PRO A 105 -13.69 -9.96 -4.73
CA PRO A 105 -14.78 -8.98 -4.76
C PRO A 105 -15.18 -8.49 -3.35
N ALA A 106 -15.04 -9.34 -2.34
CA ALA A 106 -15.41 -9.00 -0.97
C ALA A 106 -14.44 -7.98 -0.37
N LEU A 107 -13.14 -8.18 -0.59
CA LEU A 107 -12.12 -7.23 -0.17
C LEU A 107 -12.23 -5.92 -0.95
N ALA A 108 -12.40 -5.99 -2.28
CA ALA A 108 -12.59 -4.80 -3.12
C ALA A 108 -13.80 -3.95 -2.68
N ALA A 109 -14.92 -4.61 -2.35
CA ALA A 109 -16.11 -3.94 -1.82
C ALA A 109 -15.87 -3.30 -0.44
N PHE A 110 -15.09 -3.96 0.42
CA PHE A 110 -14.69 -3.39 1.70
C PHE A 110 -13.81 -2.14 1.52
N ASP A 111 -12.81 -2.20 0.64
CA ASP A 111 -11.82 -1.12 0.47
C ASP A 111 -12.40 0.11 -0.24
N SER A 112 -13.36 -0.10 -1.13
CA SER A 112 -14.05 0.97 -1.87
C SER A 112 -15.25 1.56 -1.13
N ARG A 113 -15.54 1.08 0.08
CA ARG A 113 -16.71 1.48 0.85
C ARG A 113 -16.63 2.96 1.21
N TYR A 114 -17.47 3.76 0.54
CA TYR A 114 -17.69 5.15 0.88
C TYR A 114 -18.96 5.29 1.72
N GLU A 115 -18.80 5.70 2.98
CA GLU A 115 -19.94 5.99 3.84
C GLU A 115 -20.33 7.46 3.73
N ARG A 116 -21.63 7.71 3.49
CA ARG A 116 -22.21 9.05 3.61
C ARG A 116 -22.69 9.23 5.03
N CYS A 117 -22.12 10.21 5.73
CA CYS A 117 -22.53 10.50 7.09
C CYS A 117 -23.91 11.16 7.06
N THR A 118 -24.90 10.55 7.72
CA THR A 118 -26.20 11.19 7.93
C THR A 118 -26.03 12.34 8.91
N THR A 119 -26.24 13.57 8.46
CA THR A 119 -26.34 14.73 9.34
C THR A 119 -27.77 14.83 9.89
N PRO A 120 -27.94 14.96 11.22
CA PRO A 120 -29.27 15.14 11.79
C PRO A 120 -29.86 16.47 11.37
N ASN A 121 -31.19 16.53 11.32
CA ASN A 121 -31.91 17.76 11.02
C ASN A 121 -31.54 18.85 12.04
N PRO A 122 -31.06 20.03 11.61
CA PRO A 122 -30.66 21.09 12.53
C PRO A 122 -31.82 21.65 13.38
N THR A 123 -33.08 21.52 12.93
CA THR A 123 -34.25 21.88 13.73
C THR A 123 -34.53 20.78 14.76
N GLY A 124 -34.03 20.97 15.98
CA GLY A 124 -34.23 20.06 17.11
C GLY A 124 -32.95 19.70 17.87
N LEU A 125 -31.78 20.05 17.34
CA LEU A 125 -30.50 19.87 18.03
C LEU A 125 -30.35 20.87 19.18
N ASP A 126 -29.80 20.42 20.31
CA ASP A 126 -29.33 21.32 21.36
C ASP A 126 -28.10 22.13 20.87
N ALA A 127 -27.67 23.12 21.67
CA ALA A 127 -26.56 24.01 21.29
C ALA A 127 -25.22 23.28 21.08
N LEU A 128 -24.92 22.25 21.88
CA LEU A 128 -23.69 21.46 21.77
C LEU A 128 -23.71 20.62 20.50
N SER A 129 -24.82 19.91 20.27
CA SER A 129 -25.04 19.10 19.07
C SER A 129 -24.95 19.95 17.80
N ARG A 130 -25.58 21.15 17.77
CA ARG A 130 -25.41 22.09 16.65
C ARG A 130 -23.95 22.50 16.42
N ALA A 131 -23.17 22.70 17.48
CA ALA A 131 -21.76 23.07 17.35
C ALA A 131 -20.89 21.94 16.77
N PHE A 132 -21.22 20.68 17.04
CA PHE A 132 -20.54 19.51 16.47
C PHE A 132 -20.93 19.24 15.01
N TYR A 133 -22.19 19.46 14.62
CA TYR A 133 -22.68 19.24 13.26
C TYR A 133 -22.55 20.47 12.33
N ALA A 134 -22.21 21.65 12.86
CA ALA A 134 -21.90 22.81 12.03
C ALA A 134 -20.74 22.48 11.07
N SER A 135 -20.90 22.78 9.78
CA SER A 135 -19.83 22.59 8.78
C SER A 135 -18.62 23.45 9.17
N ARG A 136 -17.52 22.79 9.57
CA ARG A 136 -16.29 23.46 10.03
C ARG A 136 -15.16 23.45 9.00
N TRP A 137 -15.44 23.15 7.73
CA TRP A 137 -14.42 23.02 6.67
C TRP A 137 -13.31 21.98 6.96
N LEU A 138 -13.45 21.20 8.03
CA LEU A 138 -12.59 20.08 8.38
C LEU A 138 -13.15 18.81 7.76
N SER A 139 -12.27 17.88 7.36
CA SER A 139 -12.63 16.54 6.89
C SER A 139 -13.67 15.91 7.82
N GLN A 140 -14.93 15.90 7.39
CA GLN A 140 -16.02 15.32 8.17
C GLN A 140 -15.87 13.80 8.08
N THR A 141 -15.55 13.17 9.21
CA THR A 141 -15.62 11.71 9.35
C THR A 141 -16.97 11.35 9.93
N CYS A 142 -17.50 10.18 9.56
CA CYS A 142 -18.76 9.72 10.13
C CYS A 142 -18.55 9.37 11.60
N ALA A 143 -19.46 9.83 12.46
CA ALA A 143 -19.50 9.36 13.83
C ALA A 143 -19.83 7.86 13.81
N LEU A 144 -18.87 7.04 14.23
CA LEU A 144 -19.01 5.59 14.30
C LEU A 144 -18.97 5.13 15.76
N PRO A 145 -19.70 4.07 16.14
CA PRO A 145 -19.54 3.45 17.44
C PRO A 145 -18.12 2.87 17.55
N ILE A 146 -17.25 3.53 18.31
CA ILE A 146 -15.82 3.21 18.46
C ILE A 146 -15.54 1.94 19.29
N GLY A 147 -16.58 1.23 19.73
CA GLY A 147 -16.47 0.09 20.64
C GLY A 147 -15.81 0.50 21.96
N LYS A 148 -14.84 -0.30 22.42
CA LYS A 148 -14.05 -0.02 23.63
C LYS A 148 -12.63 0.40 23.24
N PRO A 149 -12.38 1.69 22.97
CA PRO A 149 -11.05 2.16 22.62
C PRO A 149 -10.09 2.01 23.80
N ARG A 150 -8.83 1.65 23.52
CA ARG A 150 -7.74 1.66 24.51
C ARG A 150 -6.78 2.78 24.17
N LEU A 151 -6.66 3.75 25.09
CA LEU A 151 -5.70 4.84 24.95
C LEU A 151 -4.30 4.38 25.38
N LEU A 152 -3.33 4.57 24.48
CA LEU A 152 -1.93 4.17 24.68
C LEU A 152 -1.13 5.44 24.99
N ARG A 153 -0.69 5.57 26.24
CA ARG A 153 -0.06 6.81 26.72
C ARG A 153 1.40 6.92 26.33
N LYS A 154 2.10 5.79 26.21
CA LYS A 154 3.53 5.77 25.89
C LYS A 154 3.75 5.29 24.45
N SER A 155 4.80 5.82 23.82
CA SER A 155 5.25 5.37 22.49
C SER A 155 5.52 3.86 22.45
N ARG A 156 6.07 3.30 23.53
CA ARG A 156 6.28 1.86 23.69
C ARG A 156 4.99 1.07 23.61
N ASP A 157 3.94 1.51 24.29
CA ASP A 157 2.63 0.85 24.25
C ASP A 157 2.04 0.90 22.84
N GLY A 158 2.17 2.06 22.16
CA GLY A 158 1.76 2.25 20.77
C GLY A 158 2.52 1.34 19.79
N PHE A 159 3.83 1.21 19.97
CA PHE A 159 4.65 0.30 19.17
C PHE A 159 4.27 -1.16 19.43
N ASN A 160 4.16 -1.58 20.69
CA ASN A 160 3.78 -2.95 21.03
C ASN A 160 2.36 -3.30 20.60
N ALA A 161 1.43 -2.35 20.53
CA ALA A 161 0.10 -2.60 19.96
C ALA A 161 0.18 -2.95 18.46
N LYS A 162 1.07 -2.29 17.70
CA LYS A 162 1.33 -2.64 16.29
C LYS A 162 2.00 -4.00 16.15
N VAL A 163 2.98 -4.28 17.01
CA VAL A 163 3.62 -5.60 17.06
C VAL A 163 2.58 -6.67 17.37
N GLU A 164 1.73 -6.49 18.38
CA GLU A 164 0.71 -7.46 18.78
C GLU A 164 -0.32 -7.70 17.67
N ALA A 165 -0.71 -6.65 16.94
CA ALA A 165 -1.62 -6.78 15.79
C ALA A 165 -1.05 -7.69 14.69
N LEU A 166 0.28 -7.66 14.47
CA LEU A 166 0.94 -8.44 13.43
C LEU A 166 1.49 -9.79 13.93
N MET A 167 2.02 -9.86 15.14
CA MET A 167 2.70 -11.03 15.69
C MET A 167 1.79 -11.87 16.59
N GLY A 168 0.69 -11.30 17.07
CA GLY A 168 -0.23 -11.93 18.03
C GLY A 168 0.26 -11.88 19.50
N ALA A 169 1.41 -11.28 19.76
CA ALA A 169 1.96 -11.04 21.09
C ALA A 169 2.83 -9.77 21.08
N PRO A 170 2.99 -9.06 22.21
CA PRO A 170 3.91 -7.93 22.31
C PRO A 170 5.37 -8.40 22.39
N LEU A 171 6.32 -7.49 22.11
CA LEU A 171 7.72 -7.69 22.51
C LEU A 171 7.87 -7.47 24.03
N SER A 172 8.81 -8.19 24.64
CA SER A 172 9.20 -7.93 26.02
C SER A 172 9.91 -6.58 26.15
N ASP A 173 9.83 -5.96 27.33
CA ASP A 173 10.56 -4.72 27.60
C ASP A 173 12.06 -4.89 27.36
N SER A 174 12.63 -6.02 27.79
CA SER A 174 14.04 -6.35 27.57
C SER A 174 14.43 -6.42 26.09
N ALA A 175 13.54 -6.91 25.23
CA ALA A 175 13.80 -6.98 23.79
C ALA A 175 13.82 -5.59 23.16
N ILE A 176 12.92 -4.70 23.62
CA ILE A 176 12.87 -3.30 23.18
C ILE A 176 14.10 -2.54 23.69
N ASP A 177 14.47 -2.72 24.95
CA ASP A 177 15.61 -2.05 25.59
C ASP A 177 16.95 -2.45 24.94
N LYS A 178 17.06 -3.69 24.46
CA LYS A 178 18.23 -4.16 23.69
C LYS A 178 18.39 -3.41 22.36
N GLY A 179 17.29 -2.95 21.75
CA GLY A 179 17.31 -2.18 20.50
C GLY A 179 17.84 -2.95 19.29
N ASP A 180 17.78 -4.28 19.30
CA ASP A 180 18.28 -5.15 18.24
C ASP A 180 17.22 -5.38 17.14
N PRO A 181 17.29 -4.72 15.96
CA PRO A 181 16.26 -4.84 14.92
C PRO A 181 16.12 -6.25 14.34
N GLU A 182 17.15 -7.09 14.51
CA GLU A 182 17.23 -8.44 13.95
C GLU A 182 16.93 -9.52 14.99
N LEU A 183 16.43 -9.14 16.18
CA LEU A 183 16.04 -10.07 17.24
C LEU A 183 15.07 -11.16 16.71
N PRO A 184 15.14 -12.41 17.19
CA PRO A 184 14.23 -13.46 16.76
C PRO A 184 12.76 -13.15 17.09
N LEU A 185 11.88 -13.16 16.08
CA LEU A 185 10.45 -12.91 16.25
C LEU A 185 9.68 -14.23 16.29
N ASP A 186 8.79 -14.39 17.27
CA ASP A 186 7.94 -15.57 17.40
C ASP A 186 6.56 -15.33 16.77
N PHE A 187 6.33 -15.97 15.62
CA PHE A 187 5.07 -15.90 14.88
C PHE A 187 4.08 -17.02 15.24
N SER A 188 4.34 -17.83 16.27
CA SER A 188 3.46 -18.94 16.68
C SER A 188 2.01 -18.51 16.97
N LYS A 189 1.82 -17.24 17.34
CA LYS A 189 0.51 -16.63 17.63
C LYS A 189 0.03 -15.67 16.54
N ALA A 190 0.75 -15.50 15.44
CA ALA A 190 0.42 -14.52 14.41
C ALA A 190 -1.00 -14.76 13.85
N PRO A 191 -1.80 -13.69 13.63
CA PRO A 191 -3.11 -13.84 12.99
C PRO A 191 -2.94 -14.24 11.54
N ARG A 192 -3.91 -14.98 10.98
CA ARG A 192 -4.04 -15.07 9.53
C ARG A 192 -4.71 -13.80 9.05
N LEU A 193 -3.95 -12.95 8.39
CA LEU A 193 -4.40 -11.66 7.90
C LEU A 193 -4.77 -11.73 6.42
N LYS A 194 -5.87 -11.07 6.06
CA LYS A 194 -6.28 -10.83 4.67
C LYS A 194 -5.68 -9.53 4.13
N LEU A 195 -5.64 -8.50 4.98
CA LEU A 195 -5.22 -7.15 4.60
C LEU A 195 -4.49 -6.44 5.73
N ILE A 196 -3.43 -5.73 5.38
CA ILE A 196 -2.70 -4.79 6.25
C ILE A 196 -2.72 -3.42 5.56
N TYR A 197 -3.19 -2.41 6.28
CA TYR A 197 -2.96 -1.01 5.94
C TYR A 197 -1.86 -0.44 6.82
N LEU A 198 -0.90 0.22 6.19
CA LEU A 198 0.10 1.02 6.87
C LEU A 198 0.15 2.40 6.23
N SER A 199 -0.13 3.40 7.05
CA SER A 199 -0.03 4.81 6.68
C SER A 199 0.99 5.44 7.61
N SER A 200 2.03 6.05 7.05
CA SER A 200 3.01 6.78 7.83
C SER A 200 3.41 8.07 7.15
N LEU A 201 3.84 9.04 7.96
CA LEU A 201 4.54 10.21 7.44
C LEU A 201 5.91 9.80 6.91
N GLU A 202 6.64 9.01 7.70
CA GLU A 202 7.98 8.50 7.41
C GLU A 202 8.08 7.06 7.93
N PHE A 203 8.69 6.14 7.16
CA PHE A 203 8.94 4.76 7.55
C PHE A 203 10.44 4.48 7.70
N LYS A 204 10.98 4.84 8.86
CA LYS A 204 12.42 4.78 9.09
C LYS A 204 12.98 3.37 9.13
N ALA A 205 14.10 3.14 8.46
CA ALA A 205 14.99 1.99 8.62
C ALA A 205 15.79 2.10 9.94
N ASP A 206 15.06 2.14 11.06
CA ASP A 206 15.55 2.07 12.43
C ASP A 206 15.00 0.82 13.14
N PHE A 207 15.23 0.67 14.44
CA PHE A 207 14.73 -0.45 15.22
C PHE A 207 13.23 -0.72 14.98
N SER A 208 12.40 0.32 15.09
CA SER A 208 10.95 0.17 15.01
C SER A 208 10.50 -0.18 13.60
N GLY A 209 11.01 0.51 12.57
CA GLY A 209 10.62 0.23 11.19
C GLY A 209 11.16 -1.09 10.68
N ARG A 210 12.37 -1.51 11.08
CA ARG A 210 12.90 -2.85 10.76
C ARG A 210 12.06 -3.96 11.38
N ILE A 211 11.61 -3.81 12.62
CA ILE A 211 10.71 -4.79 13.25
C ILE A 211 9.38 -4.84 12.51
N ILE A 212 8.75 -3.68 12.23
CA ILE A 212 7.46 -3.64 11.49
C ILE A 212 7.61 -4.20 10.07
N GLU A 213 8.71 -3.90 9.37
CA GLU A 213 8.99 -4.46 8.03
C GLU A 213 9.10 -5.98 8.07
N ARG A 214 9.83 -6.54 9.05
CA ARG A 214 9.95 -8.00 9.23
C ARG A 214 8.61 -8.66 9.56
N LEU A 215 7.77 -8.00 10.36
CA LEU A 215 6.42 -8.47 10.66
C LEU A 215 5.51 -8.45 9.42
N ILE A 216 5.54 -7.36 8.63
CA ILE A 216 4.79 -7.26 7.37
C ILE A 216 5.29 -8.30 6.36
N ARG A 217 6.59 -8.47 6.24
CA ARG A 217 7.23 -9.48 5.38
C ARG A 217 6.73 -10.90 5.67
N HIS A 218 6.54 -11.25 6.94
CA HIS A 218 5.96 -12.54 7.32
C HIS A 218 4.57 -12.73 6.71
N HIS A 219 3.67 -11.76 6.88
CA HIS A 219 2.31 -11.80 6.33
C HIS A 219 2.28 -11.75 4.81
N ALA A 220 3.13 -10.91 4.21
CA ALA A 220 3.27 -10.83 2.77
C ALA A 220 3.71 -12.19 2.18
N ALA A 221 4.62 -12.91 2.83
CA ALA A 221 5.02 -14.25 2.43
C ALA A 221 3.89 -15.30 2.53
N LEU A 222 2.89 -15.06 3.37
CA LEU A 222 1.67 -15.88 3.49
C LEU A 222 0.56 -15.48 2.50
N GLY A 223 0.78 -14.43 1.69
CA GLY A 223 -0.18 -13.95 0.69
C GLY A 223 -1.14 -12.87 1.19
N THR A 224 -0.97 -12.35 2.42
CA THR A 224 -1.74 -11.20 2.92
C THR A 224 -1.53 -9.99 2.03
N LYS A 225 -2.59 -9.29 1.64
CA LYS A 225 -2.45 -8.02 0.91
C LYS A 225 -1.95 -6.94 1.84
N VAL A 226 -1.01 -6.12 1.38
CA VAL A 226 -0.43 -5.05 2.18
C VAL A 226 -0.47 -3.77 1.38
N ARG A 227 -1.03 -2.71 1.95
CA ARG A 227 -1.08 -1.38 1.33
C ARG A 227 -0.35 -0.39 2.21
N ILE A 228 0.73 0.16 1.67
CA ILE A 228 1.62 1.08 2.35
C ILE A 228 1.51 2.45 1.69
N LEU A 229 1.12 3.46 2.46
CA LEU A 229 1.10 4.86 2.05
C LEU A 229 2.13 5.65 2.85
N VAL A 230 3.11 6.22 2.16
CA VAL A 230 4.16 7.08 2.73
C VAL A 230 4.21 8.43 2.03
N THR A 231 4.84 9.43 2.63
CA THR A 231 5.05 10.73 1.99
C THR A 231 6.39 10.76 1.27
N ASP A 232 6.38 10.95 -0.05
CA ASP A 232 7.59 11.01 -0.91
C ASP A 232 8.64 12.01 -0.35
N VAL A 233 8.22 13.26 -0.12
CA VAL A 233 9.14 14.38 0.17
C VAL A 233 9.93 14.29 1.49
N LEU A 234 9.65 13.33 2.37
CA LEU A 234 10.32 13.18 3.67
C LEU A 234 11.12 11.89 3.82
N GLU A 235 10.98 10.95 2.88
CA GLU A 235 11.71 9.69 2.93
C GLU A 235 13.19 9.90 2.58
N ARG A 236 14.07 9.20 3.30
CA ARG A 236 15.51 9.16 2.98
C ARG A 236 15.79 7.95 2.10
N ASP A 237 16.84 8.00 1.29
CA ASP A 237 17.22 6.92 0.35
C ASP A 237 17.24 5.52 1.01
N LYS A 238 17.74 5.42 2.25
CA LYS A 238 17.80 4.14 2.98
C LYS A 238 16.41 3.61 3.39
N ASP A 239 15.48 4.51 3.70
CA ASP A 239 14.14 4.23 4.20
C ASP A 239 13.28 3.80 3.00
N ASP A 240 13.40 4.56 1.91
CA ASP A 240 12.82 4.28 0.59
C ASP A 240 13.25 2.92 0.02
N ALA A 241 14.56 2.66 0.00
CA ALA A 241 15.11 1.39 -0.50
C ALA A 241 14.59 0.17 0.27
N MET A 242 14.29 0.31 1.57
CA MET A 242 13.73 -0.77 2.37
C MET A 242 12.29 -1.11 1.95
N LEU A 243 11.45 -0.09 1.74
CA LEU A 243 10.06 -0.29 1.29
C LEU A 243 9.98 -0.78 -0.14
N HIS A 244 10.75 -0.20 -1.06
CA HIS A 244 10.82 -0.69 -2.44
C HIS A 244 11.32 -2.13 -2.52
N ARG A 245 12.29 -2.52 -1.69
CA ARG A 245 12.74 -3.92 -1.62
C ARG A 245 11.64 -4.86 -1.13
N LEU A 246 10.85 -4.43 -0.14
CA LEU A 246 9.70 -5.20 0.34
C LEU A 246 8.67 -5.41 -0.78
N ALA A 247 8.27 -4.32 -1.46
CA ALA A 247 7.32 -4.37 -2.57
C ALA A 247 7.85 -5.20 -3.77
N ALA A 248 9.13 -5.06 -4.11
CA ALA A 248 9.76 -5.85 -5.18
C ALA A 248 9.83 -7.35 -4.84
N GLU A 249 9.93 -7.70 -3.56
CA GLU A 249 9.97 -9.10 -3.15
C GLU A 249 8.59 -9.76 -3.04
N PHE A 250 7.57 -8.97 -2.70
CA PHE A 250 6.20 -9.44 -2.47
C PHE A 250 5.21 -8.62 -3.32
N PRO A 251 4.75 -9.15 -4.47
CA PRO A 251 3.82 -8.43 -5.35
C PRO A 251 2.43 -8.17 -4.75
N ASN A 252 2.12 -8.79 -3.61
CA ASN A 252 0.95 -8.49 -2.79
C ASN A 252 1.18 -7.31 -1.81
N VAL A 253 2.32 -6.63 -1.90
CA VAL A 253 2.62 -5.38 -1.20
C VAL A 253 2.54 -4.23 -2.21
N GLU A 254 1.54 -3.39 -2.04
CA GLU A 254 1.33 -2.14 -2.77
C GLU A 254 1.98 -0.99 -1.99
N LEU A 255 2.91 -0.28 -2.64
CA LEU A 255 3.54 0.92 -2.11
C LEU A 255 3.06 2.13 -2.89
N GLN A 256 2.39 3.05 -2.21
CA GLN A 256 1.95 4.32 -2.75
C GLN A 256 2.71 5.45 -2.08
N GLU A 257 3.41 6.23 -2.90
CA GLU A 257 4.16 7.39 -2.47
C GLU A 257 3.29 8.64 -2.70
N TYR A 258 2.83 9.25 -1.61
CA TYR A 258 2.01 10.44 -1.67
C TYR A 258 2.86 11.68 -1.92
N ARG A 259 2.48 12.43 -2.95
CA ARG A 259 2.97 13.77 -3.21
C ARG A 259 1.83 14.67 -3.60
N TRP A 260 1.57 15.69 -2.78
CA TRP A 260 0.66 16.75 -3.17
C TRP A 260 1.27 17.52 -4.34
N ARG A 261 0.46 17.82 -5.35
CA ARG A 261 0.87 18.66 -6.49
C ARG A 261 -0.14 19.80 -6.59
N ALA A 262 0.38 21.00 -6.81
CA ALA A 262 -0.49 22.14 -7.11
C ALA A 262 -1.19 21.92 -8.45
N ASP A 263 -2.40 22.45 -8.56
CA ASP A 263 -3.11 22.46 -9.84
C ASP A 263 -2.36 23.30 -10.89
N ARG A 264 -2.57 22.98 -12.16
CA ARG A 264 -1.94 23.75 -13.25
C ARG A 264 -2.45 25.19 -13.23
N GLY A 265 -1.52 26.15 -13.18
CA GLY A 265 -1.85 27.57 -13.12
C GLY A 265 -2.11 28.10 -11.71
N ALA A 266 -1.87 27.29 -10.68
CA ALA A 266 -2.00 27.72 -9.29
C ALA A 266 -1.02 28.87 -8.96
N PRO A 267 -1.37 29.77 -8.01
CA PRO A 267 -0.48 30.81 -7.50
C PRO A 267 0.88 30.27 -7.00
N ILE A 268 1.91 31.12 -6.96
CA ILE A 268 3.29 30.73 -6.60
C ILE A 268 3.38 30.12 -5.19
N ASP A 269 2.64 30.68 -4.23
CA ASP A 269 2.56 30.17 -2.86
C ASP A 269 1.95 28.76 -2.81
N GLU A 270 0.97 28.48 -3.66
CA GLU A 270 0.42 27.13 -3.80
C GLU A 270 1.41 26.19 -4.49
N GLN A 271 2.14 26.65 -5.51
CA GLN A 271 3.19 25.87 -6.15
C GLN A 271 4.31 25.52 -5.16
N ILE A 272 4.70 26.45 -4.27
CA ILE A 272 5.69 26.18 -3.21
C ILE A 272 5.13 25.22 -2.17
N SER A 273 3.83 25.27 -1.89
CA SER A 273 3.18 24.39 -0.92
C SER A 273 3.36 22.89 -1.24
N GLN A 274 3.65 22.52 -2.48
CA GLN A 274 3.96 21.13 -2.86
C GLN A 274 5.24 20.56 -2.25
N LEU A 275 6.11 21.42 -1.74
CA LEU A 275 7.31 21.02 -1.00
C LEU A 275 7.02 20.79 0.49
N HIS A 276 5.84 21.19 0.97
CA HIS A 276 5.50 21.22 2.40
C HIS A 276 4.23 20.46 2.76
N LYS A 277 3.28 20.31 1.84
CA LYS A 277 2.02 19.57 2.06
C LYS A 277 2.30 18.08 2.00
N VAL A 278 2.10 17.42 3.13
CA VAL A 278 2.45 16.01 3.37
C VAL A 278 1.23 15.20 3.81
N HIS A 279 1.34 13.88 3.70
CA HIS A 279 0.38 12.96 4.29
C HIS A 279 0.78 12.64 5.72
N HIS A 280 0.08 13.23 6.71
CA HIS A 280 0.48 13.14 8.12
C HIS A 280 -0.29 12.11 8.95
N VAL A 281 -1.19 11.34 8.32
CA VAL A 281 -1.98 10.30 9.00
C VAL A 281 -1.08 9.11 9.32
N LYS A 282 -1.07 8.69 10.60
CA LYS A 282 -0.30 7.54 11.06
C LYS A 282 -1.28 6.47 11.51
N MET A 283 -1.37 5.39 10.75
CA MET A 283 -2.33 4.32 10.97
C MET A 283 -1.69 2.99 10.65
N LEU A 284 -1.99 2.00 11.49
CA LEU A 284 -1.84 0.59 11.13
C LEU A 284 -3.20 -0.05 11.40
N ALA A 285 -3.74 -0.72 10.39
CA ALA A 285 -4.98 -1.46 10.51
C ALA A 285 -4.81 -2.84 9.84
N THR A 286 -5.47 -3.84 10.39
CA THR A 286 -5.35 -5.23 10.00
C THR A 286 -6.73 -5.87 9.93
N LEU A 287 -6.99 -6.57 8.83
CA LEU A 287 -8.18 -7.40 8.65
C LEU A 287 -7.76 -8.86 8.73
N ALA A 288 -8.26 -9.57 9.73
CA ALA A 288 -7.98 -10.98 9.95
C ALA A 288 -9.08 -11.89 9.40
N ASP A 289 -8.73 -13.15 9.12
CA ASP A 289 -9.70 -14.20 8.80
C ASP A 289 -10.72 -14.41 9.94
N ASP A 290 -10.25 -14.39 11.18
CA ASP A 290 -11.10 -14.32 12.38
C ASP A 290 -11.32 -12.84 12.73
N PRO A 291 -12.55 -12.29 12.59
CA PRO A 291 -12.82 -10.88 12.83
C PRO A 291 -12.43 -10.39 14.23
N ARG A 292 -12.37 -11.28 15.24
CA ARG A 292 -11.96 -10.93 16.62
C ARG A 292 -10.48 -10.60 16.72
N ARG A 293 -9.70 -10.95 15.69
CA ARG A 293 -8.27 -10.71 15.58
C ARG A 293 -7.90 -9.53 14.68
N SER A 294 -8.87 -8.90 14.02
CA SER A 294 -8.67 -7.61 13.34
C SER A 294 -8.34 -6.51 14.34
N ARG A 295 -7.48 -5.57 13.98
CA ARG A 295 -6.98 -4.48 14.82
C ARG A 295 -6.82 -3.20 14.02
#